data_AF-A0A5C8JG52-F1
#
_entry.id   AF-A0A5C8JG52-F1
#
_cell.length_a   1.000
_cell.length_b   1.000
_cell.length_c   1.000
_cell.angle_alpha   90.00
_cell.angle_beta   90.00
_cell.angle_gamma   90.00
#
_symmetry.space_group_name_H-M   'P 1'
#
loop_
_entity.id
_entity.type
_entity.pdbx_description
1 polymer ?
#
loop_
_entity_poly.entity_id
_entity_poly.type
_entity_poly.pdbx_seq_one_letter_code
_entity_poly.pdbx_strand_id
1 'polypeptide(L)' 'MNDFSDQIEQLINKQLETILANSSTYKEAIIMNSKCSALTPQGVEIKKVIQSRITELALNNLIVK' A
#
# COMPACT_ATOMS: atom_id res chain seq x y z
N MET A 1 -23.35 9.44 -2.92
CA MET A 1 -22.00 9.68 -3.46
C MET A 1 -21.03 9.49 -2.30
N ASN A 2 -20.09 8.55 -2.24
CA ASN A 2 -19.55 7.59 -3.22
C ASN A 2 -19.12 6.29 -2.49
N ASP A 3 -20.05 5.37 -2.24
CA ASP A 3 -19.79 4.08 -1.56
C ASP A 3 -18.65 3.28 -2.20
N PHE A 4 -18.53 3.34 -3.54
CA PHE A 4 -17.46 2.67 -4.27
C PHE A 4 -16.07 3.28 -4.05
N SER A 5 -15.97 4.60 -3.93
CA SER A 5 -14.68 5.27 -3.64
C SER A 5 -14.24 4.96 -2.21
N ASP A 6 -15.18 4.97 -1.26
CA ASP A 6 -14.91 4.65 0.14
C ASP A 6 -14.43 3.20 0.29
N GLN A 7 -15.02 2.26 -0.46
CA GLN A 7 -14.59 0.86 -0.48
C GLN A 7 -13.18 0.69 -1.04
N ILE A 8 -12.80 1.42 -2.09
CA ILE A 8 -11.43 1.40 -2.64
C ILE A 8 -10.45 1.97 -1.62
N GLU A 9 -10.79 3.06 -0.94
CA GLU A 9 -9.93 3.64 0.09
C GLU A 9 -9.77 2.70 1.29
N GLN A 10 -10.83 2.03 1.72
CA GLN A 10 -10.76 1.00 2.76
C GLN A 10 -9.86 -0.17 2.33
N LEU A 11 -9.95 -0.61 1.07
CA LEU A 11 -9.08 -1.66 0.53
C LEU A 11 -7.61 -1.24 0.57
N ILE A 12 -7.30 -0.03 0.13
CA ILE A 12 -5.94 0.54 0.16
C ILE A 12 -5.42 0.59 1.60
N ASN A 13 -6.21 1.11 2.53
CA ASN A 13 -5.82 1.24 3.94
C ASN A 13 -5.57 -0.12 4.58
N LYS A 14 -6.46 -1.09 4.38
CA LYS A 14 -6.31 -2.45 4.91
C LYS A 14 -5.06 -3.14 4.36
N GLN A 15 -4.79 -2.98 3.07
CA GLN A 15 -3.59 -3.54 2.43
C GLN A 15 -2.32 -2.89 2.98
N LEU A 16 -2.33 -1.56 3.15
CA LEU A 16 -1.23 -0.80 3.72
C LEU A 16 -0.95 -1.23 5.16
N GLU A 17 -1.95 -1.29 6.03
CA GLU A 17 -1.82 -1.79 7.41
C GLU A 17 -1.22 -3.20 7.46
N THR A 18 -1.69 -4.09 6.59
CA THR A 18 -1.15 -5.45 6.48
C THR A 18 0.33 -5.45 6.09
N ILE A 19 0.71 -4.62 5.11
CA ILE A 19 2.10 -4.51 4.67
C ILE A 19 2.98 -3.98 5.80
N LEU A 20 2.55 -2.91 6.48
CA LEU A 20 3.30 -2.28 7.56
C LEU A 20 3.45 -3.19 8.78
N ALA A 21 2.40 -3.93 9.15
CA ALA A 21 2.46 -4.88 10.26
C ALA A 21 3.44 -6.04 10.02
N ASN A 22 3.72 -6.37 8.75
CA ASN A 22 4.59 -7.48 8.35
C ASN A 22 5.95 -7.04 7.81
N SER A 23 6.24 -5.73 7.81
CA SER A 23 7.49 -5.18 7.29
C SER A 23 8.18 -4.38 8.38
N SER A 24 9.42 -4.75 8.68
CA SER A 24 10.27 -3.99 9.62
C SER A 24 11.01 -2.87 8.91
N THR A 25 11.18 -2.98 7.59
CA THR A 25 11.92 -2.02 6.77
C THR A 25 11.10 -1.50 5.59
N TYR A 26 11.47 -0.33 5.08
CA TYR A 26 10.89 0.20 3.84
C TYR A 26 11.07 -0.78 2.67
N LYS A 27 12.25 -1.41 2.57
CA LYS A 27 12.57 -2.36 1.51
C LYS A 27 11.64 -3.58 1.56
N GLU A 28 11.37 -4.12 2.74
CA GLU A 28 10.43 -5.22 2.95
C GLU A 28 9.01 -4.83 2.53
N ALA A 29 8.56 -3.64 2.92
CA ALA A 29 7.23 -3.13 2.56
C ALA A 29 7.06 -3.01 1.03
N ILE A 30 8.07 -2.50 0.33
CA ILE A 30 8.08 -2.43 -1.14
C ILE A 30 8.07 -3.81 -1.78
N ILE A 31 8.87 -4.77 -1.29
CA ILE A 31 8.89 -6.14 -1.80
C ILE A 31 7.53 -6.81 -1.58
N MET A 32 6.91 -6.63 -0.42
CA MET A 32 5.61 -7.21 -0.09
C MET A 32 4.50 -6.62 -0.97
N ASN A 33 4.47 -5.30 -1.16
CA ASN A 33 3.55 -4.68 -2.12
C ASN A 33 3.79 -5.20 -3.54
N SER A 34 5.06 -5.34 -3.94
CA SER A 34 5.44 -5.84 -5.27
C SER A 34 4.97 -7.28 -5.53
N LYS A 35 4.93 -8.13 -4.50
CA LYS A 35 4.43 -9.51 -4.58
C LYS A 35 2.91 -9.59 -4.74
N CYS A 36 2.16 -8.53 -4.40
CA CYS A 36 0.72 -8.51 -4.64
C CYS A 36 0.46 -8.51 -6.15
N SER A 37 -0.16 -9.59 -6.63
CA SER A 37 -0.56 -9.71 -8.03
C SER A 37 -1.67 -8.72 -8.35
N ALA A 38 -1.49 -7.94 -9.40
CA ALA A 38 -2.52 -7.08 -9.96
C ALA A 38 -2.97 -7.67 -11.31
N LEU A 39 -4.20 -8.17 -11.37
CA LEU A 39 -4.76 -8.84 -12.55
C LEU A 39 -5.58 -7.89 -13.43
N THR A 40 -5.82 -6.65 -12.96
CA THR A 40 -6.62 -5.63 -13.65
C THR A 40 -5.88 -4.30 -13.69
N PRO A 41 -6.16 -3.42 -14.67
CA PRO A 41 -5.60 -2.08 -14.71
C PRO A 41 -5.87 -1.28 -13.43
N GLN A 42 -7.08 -1.40 -12.86
CA GLN A 42 -7.43 -0.76 -11.59
C GLN A 42 -6.59 -1.30 -10.43
N GLY A 43 -6.33 -2.61 -10.39
CA GLY A 43 -5.44 -3.22 -9.39
C GLY A 43 -4.00 -2.71 -9.52
N VAL A 44 -3.52 -2.45 -10.75
CA VAL A 44 -2.21 -1.85 -10.98
C VAL A 44 -2.14 -0.42 -10.41
N GLU A 45 -3.17 0.39 -10.64
CA GLU A 45 -3.23 1.74 -10.08
C GLU A 45 -3.34 1.75 -8.55
N ILE A 46 -4.16 0.88 -7.96
CA ILE A 46 -4.24 0.71 -6.50
C ILE A 46 -2.87 0.35 -5.91
N LYS A 47 -2.14 -0.57 -6.56
CA LYS A 47 -0.78 -0.96 -6.14
C LYS A 47 0.20 0.21 -6.18
N LYS A 48 0.11 1.08 -7.19
CA LYS A 48 0.92 2.30 -7.27
C LYS A 48 0.59 3.26 -6.14
N VAL A 49 -0.70 3.47 -5.84
CA VAL A 49 -1.14 4.33 -4.73
C VAL A 49 -0.59 3.82 -3.40
N ILE A 50 -0.69 2.51 -3.14
CA ILE A 50 -0.12 1.89 -1.93
C ILE A 50 1.40 2.10 -1.89
N GLN A 51 2.09 1.93 -3.02
CA GLN A 51 3.53 2.15 -3.09
C GLN A 51 3.92 3.60 -2.76
N SER A 52 3.19 4.59 -3.30
CA SER A 52 3.39 5.99 -2.97
C SER A 52 3.19 6.27 -1.48
N ARG A 53 2.13 5.72 -0.87
CA ARG A 53 1.89 5.87 0.57
C ARG A 53 3.00 5.25 1.43
N ILE A 54 3.53 4.07 1.04
CA ILE A 54 4.68 3.46 1.72
C ILE A 54 5.90 4.40 1.65
N THR A 55 6.18 5.00 0.48
CA THR A 55 7.28 5.95 0.30
C THR A 55 7.11 7.20 1.16
N GLU A 56 5.92 7.78 1.21
CA GLU A 56 5.62 8.94 2.05
C GLU A 56 5.83 8.62 3.54
N LEU A 57 5.39 7.45 4.00
CA LEU A 57 5.60 7.02 5.39
C LEU A 57 7.08 6.81 5.71
N ALA A 58 7.86 6.26 4.77
CA ALA A 58 9.30 6.09 4.94
C ALA A 58 10.03 7.44 5.01
N LEU A 59 9.67 8.40 4.14
CA LEU A 59 10.22 9.76 4.15
C LEU A 59 9.90 10.51 5.45
N ASN A 60 8.76 10.20 6.07
CA ASN A 60 8.34 10.77 7.35
C ASN A 60 8.91 10.01 8.58
N ASN A 61 9.87 9.10 8.40
CA ASN A 61 10.45 8.27 9.46
C ASN A 61 9.41 7.45 10.25
N LEU A 62 8.26 7.11 9.64
CA LEU A 62 7.26 6.22 10.24
C LEU A 62 7.51 4.74 9.91
N ILE A 63 8.36 4.47 8.91
CA ILE A 63 8.90 3.15 8.60
C ILE A 63 10.42 3.27 8.75
N VAL A 64 10.96 2.95 9.93
CA VAL A 64 12.40 3.06 10.21
C VAL A 64 12.97 1.71 10.64
N LYS A 65 13.55 1.01 9.66
CA LYS A 65 14.99 0.69 9.55
C LYS A 65 15.31 0.21 8.13
#